data_AF-A0A2U1S143-F1
#
_entry.id   AF-A0A2U1S143-F1
#
_cell.length_a   1.000
_cell.length_b   1.000
_cell.length_c   1.000
_cell.angle_alpha   90.00
_cell.angle_beta   90.00
_cell.angle_gamma   90.00
#
_symmetry.space_group_name_H-M   'P 1'
#
loop_
_entity.id
_entity.type
_entity.pdbx_description
1 polymer ?
#
loop_
_entity_poly.entity_id
_entity_poly.type
_entity_poly.pdbx_seq_one_letter_code
_entity_poly.pdbx_strand_id
1 'polypeptide(L)'
;MPTSQWIKKLGGHAGELYVAAELSKRGIPNSLLPENFSDDDILIGKKDGKSVAFIQVKACHPDRSSTFILRETDEKWREAPDNQFVVFVWLGSPRKNEPPRYWIAKKRDVGTACVQHHAHGTSNWERRFKPSDFDPKWEGNWNEFAEFFPEG
;
A
#
# COMPACT_ATOMS: atom_id res chain seq x y z
N MET A 1 27.03 -1.64 -3.16
CA MET A 1 26.86 -0.18 -2.97
C MET A 1 25.47 0.09 -2.42
N PRO A 2 25.30 1.02 -1.47
CA PRO A 2 23.97 1.44 -1.01
C PRO A 2 23.16 2.00 -2.18
N THR A 3 21.88 1.62 -2.28
CA THR A 3 20.97 2.22 -3.28
C THR A 3 20.76 3.69 -2.93
N SER A 4 20.99 4.60 -3.88
CA SER A 4 20.80 6.03 -3.67
C SER A 4 19.35 6.38 -3.34
N GLN A 5 19.16 7.42 -2.54
CA GLN A 5 17.84 7.79 -2.00
C GLN A 5 16.83 8.13 -3.10
N TRP A 6 17.26 8.79 -4.17
CA TRP A 6 16.38 9.14 -5.29
C TRP A 6 15.80 7.92 -6.00
N ILE A 7 16.56 6.82 -6.12
CA ILE A 7 16.08 5.58 -6.75
C ILE A 7 15.05 4.89 -5.86
N LYS A 8 15.18 4.98 -4.52
CA LYS A 8 14.15 4.50 -3.59
C LYS A 8 12.86 5.30 -3.74
N LYS A 9 12.99 6.64 -3.85
CA LYS A 9 11.85 7.55 -4.07
C LYS A 9 11.10 7.20 -5.35
N LEU A 10 11.82 6.98 -6.46
CA LEU A 10 11.22 6.54 -7.72
C LEU A 10 10.47 5.21 -7.62
N GLY A 11 10.95 4.28 -6.79
CA GLY A 11 10.24 3.02 -6.53
C GLY A 11 8.89 3.25 -5.83
N GLY A 12 8.84 4.18 -4.88
CA GLY A 12 7.59 4.63 -4.24
C GLY A 12 6.61 5.20 -5.25
N HIS A 13 7.05 6.21 -6.01
CA HIS A 13 6.24 6.85 -7.05
C HIS A 13 5.73 5.86 -8.11
N ALA A 14 6.56 4.90 -8.52
CA ALA A 14 6.12 3.85 -9.45
C ALA A 14 4.98 3.02 -8.86
N GLY A 15 5.07 2.66 -7.57
CA GLY A 15 4.01 1.95 -6.87
C GLY A 15 2.69 2.73 -6.85
N GLU A 16 2.74 4.02 -6.51
CA GLU A 16 1.57 4.90 -6.50
C GLU A 16 0.89 4.95 -7.88
N LEU A 17 1.68 5.12 -8.94
CA LEU A 17 1.19 5.14 -10.32
C LEU A 17 0.57 3.79 -10.74
N TYR A 18 1.17 2.67 -10.34
CA TYR A 18 0.58 1.35 -10.60
C TYR A 18 -0.77 1.17 -9.92
N VAL A 19 -0.90 1.63 -8.66
CA VAL A 19 -2.17 1.55 -7.94
C VAL A 19 -3.22 2.46 -8.59
N ALA A 20 -2.86 3.70 -8.92
CA ALA A 20 -3.76 4.62 -9.63
C ALA A 20 -4.23 4.04 -10.97
N ALA A 21 -3.36 3.38 -11.72
CA ALA A 21 -3.72 2.71 -12.97
C ALA A 21 -4.69 1.53 -12.74
N GLU A 22 -4.45 0.70 -11.72
CA GLU A 22 -5.35 -0.41 -11.38
C GLU A 22 -6.72 0.07 -10.90
N LEU A 23 -6.78 1.14 -10.10
CA LEU A 23 -8.04 1.78 -9.69
C LEU A 23 -8.80 2.31 -10.92
N SER A 24 -8.10 3.00 -11.83
CA SER A 24 -8.67 3.55 -13.06
C SER A 24 -9.23 2.45 -13.98
N LYS A 25 -8.52 1.32 -14.11
CA LYS A 25 -9.01 0.14 -14.87
C LYS A 25 -10.31 -0.44 -14.31
N ARG A 26 -10.58 -0.23 -13.03
CA ARG A 26 -11.81 -0.67 -12.32
C ARG A 26 -12.90 0.40 -12.30
N GLY A 27 -12.68 1.52 -12.98
CA GLY A 27 -13.62 2.64 -13.01
C GLY A 27 -13.72 3.41 -11.68
N ILE A 28 -12.75 3.24 -10.77
CA ILE A 28 -12.71 3.98 -9.50
C ILE A 28 -12.05 5.35 -9.74
N PRO A 29 -12.77 6.48 -9.55
CA PRO A 29 -12.16 7.81 -9.58
C PRO A 29 -11.11 7.93 -8.48
N ASN A 30 -9.91 8.39 -8.85
CA ASN A 30 -8.78 8.51 -7.94
C ASN A 30 -7.93 9.74 -8.25
N SER A 31 -7.24 10.26 -7.24
CA SER A 31 -6.26 11.33 -7.35
C SER A 31 -5.04 11.02 -6.50
N LEU A 32 -3.85 11.21 -7.07
CA LEU A 32 -2.61 11.26 -6.30
C LEU A 32 -2.64 12.49 -5.38
N LEU A 33 -2.23 12.31 -4.13
CA LEU A 33 -2.14 13.39 -3.14
C LEU A 33 -0.75 14.05 -3.22
N PRO A 34 -0.67 15.37 -3.05
CA PRO A 34 0.63 16.06 -3.03
C PRO A 34 1.53 15.55 -1.89
N GLU A 35 2.84 15.50 -2.13
CA GLU A 35 3.81 15.17 -1.08
C GLU A 35 3.61 16.10 0.14
N ASN A 36 3.62 15.52 1.35
CA ASN A 36 3.40 16.19 2.64
C ASN A 36 1.98 16.73 2.89
N PHE A 37 0.99 16.40 2.05
CA PHE A 37 -0.40 16.73 2.33
C PHE A 37 -1.02 15.84 3.41
N SER A 38 -0.75 14.53 3.34
CA SER A 38 -1.25 13.51 4.26
C SER A 38 -0.27 12.34 4.41
N ASP A 39 -0.47 11.52 5.45
CA ASP A 39 0.15 10.20 5.62
C ASP A 39 -0.47 9.14 4.66
N ASP A 40 -0.99 9.57 3.50
CA ASP A 40 -1.67 8.75 2.50
C ASP A 40 -1.34 9.31 1.11
N ASP A 41 -1.27 8.43 0.12
CA ASP A 41 -0.74 8.76 -1.21
C ASP A 41 -1.84 8.95 -2.26
N ILE A 42 -2.99 8.29 -2.10
CA ILE A 42 -4.10 8.33 -3.06
C ILE A 42 -5.42 8.58 -2.34
N LEU A 43 -6.23 9.48 -2.89
CA LEU A 43 -7.65 9.67 -2.56
C LEU A 43 -8.50 8.95 -3.61
N ILE A 44 -9.49 8.18 -3.16
CA ILE A 44 -10.55 7.62 -4.01
C ILE A 44 -11.91 8.13 -3.55
N GLY A 45 -12.88 8.17 -4.45
CA GLY A 45 -14.23 8.58 -4.07
C GLY A 45 -15.27 8.40 -5.16
N LYS A 46 -16.53 8.56 -4.77
CA LYS A 46 -17.68 8.56 -5.67
C LYS A 46 -17.98 9.95 -6.23
N LYS A 47 -18.62 9.99 -7.39
CA LYS A 47 -19.05 11.23 -8.05
C LYS A 47 -20.04 12.05 -7.21
N ASP A 48 -20.81 11.41 -6.34
CA ASP A 48 -21.74 12.07 -5.44
C ASP A 48 -21.07 12.84 -4.29
N GLY A 49 -19.75 12.66 -4.12
CA GLY A 49 -18.95 13.31 -3.08
C GLY A 49 -19.23 12.82 -1.67
N LYS A 50 -20.01 11.75 -1.48
CA LYS A 50 -20.40 11.26 -0.15
C LYS A 50 -19.46 10.18 0.39
N SER A 51 -18.99 9.30 -0.48
CA SER A 51 -18.01 8.27 -0.11
C SER A 51 -16.62 8.68 -0.59
N VAL A 52 -15.70 8.82 0.36
CA VAL A 52 -14.27 9.04 0.11
C VAL A 52 -13.44 8.08 0.96
N ALA A 53 -12.31 7.63 0.41
CA ALA A 53 -11.35 6.81 1.12
C ALA A 53 -9.91 7.18 0.76
N PHE A 54 -8.99 6.84 1.66
CA PHE A 54 -7.57 7.15 1.54
C PHE A 54 -6.75 5.87 1.45
N ILE A 55 -5.73 5.87 0.61
CA ILE A 55 -4.86 4.73 0.38
C ILE A 55 -3.41 5.17 0.61
N GLN A 56 -2.74 4.48 1.53
CA GLN A 56 -1.28 4.48 1.61
C GLN A 56 -0.73 3.37 0.72
N VAL A 57 0.26 3.69 -0.09
CA VAL A 57 0.98 2.74 -0.94
C VAL A 57 2.33 2.40 -0.32
N LYS A 58 2.70 1.12 -0.36
CA LYS A 58 4.03 0.65 0.05
C LYS A 58 4.61 -0.19 -1.09
N ALA A 59 5.58 0.37 -1.81
CA ALA A 59 6.21 -0.30 -2.94
C ALA A 59 7.48 -1.06 -2.55
N CYS A 60 7.70 -2.22 -3.15
CA CYS A 60 8.93 -3.01 -3.03
C CYS A 60 9.47 -3.38 -4.41
N HIS A 61 10.76 -3.12 -4.63
CA HIS A 61 11.46 -3.57 -5.82
C HIS A 61 12.16 -4.91 -5.53
N PRO A 62 11.71 -6.06 -6.09
CA PRO A 62 12.23 -7.39 -5.79
C PRO A 62 13.75 -7.51 -5.92
N ASP A 63 14.33 -6.92 -6.97
CA ASP A 63 15.78 -6.99 -7.20
C ASP A 63 16.62 -6.24 -6.15
N ARG A 64 15.99 -5.51 -5.22
CA ARG A 64 16.67 -4.67 -4.21
C ARG A 64 16.29 -5.01 -2.77
N SER A 65 15.07 -5.51 -2.56
CA SER A 65 14.57 -5.89 -1.24
C SER A 65 13.65 -7.09 -1.38
N SER A 66 13.69 -7.99 -0.40
CA SER A 66 12.75 -9.09 -0.28
C SER A 66 11.57 -8.78 0.65
N THR A 67 11.53 -7.58 1.23
CA THR A 67 10.55 -7.18 2.26
C THR A 67 10.01 -5.79 2.02
N PHE A 68 8.73 -5.59 2.33
CA PHE A 68 8.15 -4.29 2.61
C PHE A 68 8.62 -3.79 3.98
N ILE A 69 8.77 -2.48 4.11
CA ILE A 69 9.18 -1.85 5.36
C ILE A 69 7.99 -1.04 5.88
N LEU A 70 7.46 -1.47 7.02
CA LEU A 70 6.56 -0.70 7.88
C LEU A 70 7.36 -0.17 9.07
N ARG A 71 6.82 0.84 9.75
CA ARG A 71 7.48 1.50 10.88
C ARG A 71 6.70 1.26 12.17
N GLU A 72 7.35 1.48 13.30
CA GLU A 72 6.67 1.54 14.61
C GLU A 72 5.49 2.52 14.60
N THR A 73 5.63 3.67 13.91
CA THR A 73 4.54 4.64 13.73
C THR A 73 3.32 4.09 13.02
N ASP A 74 3.47 3.00 12.26
CA ASP A 74 2.38 2.35 11.53
C ASP A 74 1.59 1.39 12.44
N GLU A 75 2.09 1.06 13.64
CA GLU A 75 1.33 0.29 14.65
C GLU A 75 0.08 1.04 15.11
N LYS A 76 0.14 2.39 15.12
CA LYS A 76 -1.01 3.27 15.44
C LYS A 76 -2.17 3.07 14.47
N TRP A 77 -1.92 2.50 13.30
CA TRP A 77 -2.96 2.26 12.29
C TRP A 77 -4.03 1.29 12.75
N ARG A 78 -3.82 0.48 13.81
CA ARG A 78 -4.87 -0.39 14.35
C ARG A 78 -6.17 0.37 14.72
N GLU A 79 -6.03 1.67 15.03
CA GLU A 79 -7.13 2.58 15.34
C GLU A 79 -7.62 3.39 14.11
N ALA A 80 -7.13 3.09 12.90
CA ALA A 80 -7.49 3.80 11.69
C ALA A 80 -8.99 3.61 11.35
N PRO A 81 -9.66 4.64 10.80
CA PRO A 81 -11.02 4.52 10.27
C PRO A 81 -11.15 3.45 9.18
N ASP A 82 -12.36 2.91 9.02
CA ASP A 82 -12.64 1.83 8.07
C ASP A 82 -12.49 2.23 6.59
N ASN A 83 -12.51 3.53 6.27
CA ASN A 83 -12.31 4.07 4.93
C ASN A 83 -10.82 4.40 4.63
N GLN A 84 -9.89 3.83 5.39
CA GLN A 84 -8.45 3.94 5.13
C GLN A 84 -7.85 2.58 4.82
N PHE A 85 -7.04 2.54 3.77
CA PHE A 85 -6.50 1.31 3.20
C PHE A 85 -4.99 1.40 2.99
N VAL A 86 -4.37 0.24 2.83
CA VAL A 86 -2.97 0.12 2.42
C VAL A 86 -2.90 -0.82 1.22
N VAL A 87 -2.17 -0.40 0.18
CA VAL A 87 -1.84 -1.23 -0.96
C VAL A 87 -0.33 -1.47 -1.00
N PHE A 88 0.07 -2.72 -0.79
CA PHE A 88 1.45 -3.14 -0.99
C PHE A 88 1.66 -3.53 -2.44
N VAL A 89 2.66 -2.94 -3.09
CA VAL A 89 2.97 -3.17 -4.51
C VAL A 89 4.33 -3.83 -4.61
N TRP A 90 4.34 -5.10 -5.01
CA TRP A 90 5.55 -5.74 -5.47
C TRP A 90 5.74 -5.39 -6.93
N LEU A 91 6.73 -4.56 -7.24
CA LEU A 91 6.87 -3.92 -8.56
C LEU A 91 7.24 -4.90 -9.69
N GLY A 92 7.59 -6.14 -9.36
CA GLY A 92 8.13 -7.11 -10.33
C GLY A 92 9.59 -6.79 -10.72
N SER A 93 10.31 -7.81 -11.19
CA SER A 93 11.66 -7.63 -11.72
C SER A 93 11.62 -7.14 -13.18
N PRO A 94 12.14 -5.94 -13.49
CA PRO A 94 12.23 -5.47 -14.88
C PRO A 94 13.20 -6.33 -15.71
N ARG A 95 14.18 -6.99 -15.08
CA ARG A 95 15.13 -7.89 -15.76
C ARG A 95 14.45 -9.14 -16.32
N LYS A 96 13.38 -9.58 -15.66
CA LYS A 96 12.60 -10.77 -16.03
C LYS A 96 11.25 -10.42 -16.65
N ASN A 97 10.96 -9.12 -16.78
CA ASN A 97 9.65 -8.62 -17.19
C ASN A 97 8.49 -9.20 -16.35
N GLU A 98 8.71 -9.35 -15.04
CA GLU A 98 7.67 -9.84 -14.13
C GLU A 98 6.62 -8.74 -13.90
N PRO A 99 5.32 -9.07 -13.95
CA PRO A 99 4.28 -8.09 -13.67
C PRO A 99 4.24 -7.73 -12.18
N PRO A 100 3.68 -6.55 -11.83
CA PRO A 100 3.46 -6.20 -10.44
C PRO A 100 2.43 -7.12 -9.77
N ARG A 101 2.61 -7.34 -8.46
CA ARG A 101 1.65 -8.03 -7.57
C ARG A 101 1.20 -7.09 -6.46
N TYR A 102 0.00 -7.32 -5.95
CA TYR A 102 -0.65 -6.39 -5.04
C TYR A 102 -1.22 -7.12 -3.82
N TRP A 103 -1.11 -6.51 -2.65
CA TRP A 103 -1.84 -6.90 -1.44
C TRP A 103 -2.62 -5.70 -0.95
N ILE A 104 -3.93 -5.87 -0.80
CA ILE A 104 -4.87 -4.80 -0.46
C ILE A 104 -5.52 -5.16 0.88
N ALA A 105 -5.44 -4.22 1.82
CA ALA A 105 -5.94 -4.41 3.18
C ALA A 105 -6.47 -3.10 3.75
N LYS A 106 -7.33 -3.22 4.77
CA LYS A 106 -7.66 -2.07 5.63
C LYS A 106 -6.42 -1.65 6.41
N LYS A 107 -6.24 -0.35 6.58
CA LYS A 107 -5.10 0.24 7.33
C LYS A 107 -5.05 -0.29 8.76
N ARG A 108 -6.21 -0.55 9.37
CA ARG A 108 -6.34 -1.16 10.70
C ARG A 108 -5.84 -2.60 10.81
N ASP A 109 -6.07 -3.41 9.78
CA ASP A 109 -5.62 -4.80 9.79
C ASP A 109 -4.08 -4.85 9.66
N VAL A 110 -3.52 -3.94 8.86
CA VAL A 110 -2.06 -3.77 8.76
C VAL A 110 -1.46 -3.29 10.08
N GLY A 111 -2.07 -2.33 10.77
CA GLY A 111 -1.62 -1.90 12.09
C GLY A 111 -1.64 -3.03 13.11
N THR A 112 -2.67 -3.88 13.07
CA THR A 112 -2.75 -5.09 13.90
C THR A 112 -1.61 -6.07 13.57
N ALA A 113 -1.32 -6.29 12.29
CA ALA A 113 -0.18 -7.13 11.87
C ALA A 113 1.17 -6.56 12.34
N CYS A 114 1.34 -5.23 12.35
CA CYS A 114 2.54 -4.58 12.89
C CYS A 114 2.74 -4.85 14.39
N VAL A 115 1.67 -4.83 15.19
CA VAL A 115 1.73 -5.14 16.64
C VAL A 115 2.00 -6.62 16.89
N GLN A 116 1.52 -7.51 16.03
CA GLN A 116 1.76 -8.96 16.12
C GLN A 116 3.15 -9.38 15.59
N HIS A 117 3.85 -8.49 14.89
CA HIS A 117 5.16 -8.77 14.34
C HIS A 117 6.19 -9.03 15.45
N HIS A 118 7.09 -10.01 15.25
CA HIS A 118 8.08 -10.43 16.25
C HIS A 118 9.01 -9.31 16.78
N ALA A 119 9.20 -8.25 15.99
CA ALA A 119 10.00 -7.08 16.38
C ALA A 119 9.21 -6.01 17.18
N HIS A 120 7.91 -6.19 17.42
CA HIS A 120 7.13 -5.30 18.27
C HIS A 120 7.71 -5.24 19.69
N GLY A 121 7.71 -4.06 20.30
CA GLY A 121 8.30 -3.82 21.63
C GLY A 121 9.84 -3.83 21.67
N THR A 122 10.51 -4.00 20.53
CA THR A 122 11.98 -3.88 20.43
C THR A 122 12.38 -2.46 20.01
N SER A 123 13.65 -2.09 20.23
CA SER A 123 14.21 -0.81 19.75
C SER A 123 14.37 -0.73 18.23
N ASN A 124 14.05 -1.80 17.50
CA ASN A 124 14.04 -1.75 16.05
C ASN A 124 12.84 -0.93 15.57
N TRP A 125 13.08 0.12 14.80
CA TRP A 125 12.03 0.98 14.27
C TRP A 125 11.38 0.40 12.99
N GLU A 126 11.98 -0.63 12.38
CA GLU A 126 11.47 -1.29 11.18
C GLU A 126 10.66 -2.55 11.52
N ARG A 127 9.56 -2.76 10.80
CA ARG A 127 8.79 -4.01 10.72
C ARG A 127 8.87 -4.50 9.28
N ARG A 128 9.57 -5.61 9.05
CA ARG A 128 9.89 -6.10 7.71
C ARG A 128 9.00 -7.27 7.36
N PHE A 129 8.10 -7.05 6.42
CA PHE A 129 7.14 -8.06 5.97
C PHE A 129 7.54 -8.58 4.59
N LYS A 130 7.75 -9.88 4.46
CA LYS A 130 7.75 -10.58 3.18
C LYS A 130 6.30 -10.72 2.70
N PRO A 131 6.09 -10.91 1.39
CA PRO A 131 4.77 -11.27 0.87
C PRO A 131 4.12 -12.47 1.59
N SER A 132 4.92 -13.45 2.03
CA SER A 132 4.46 -14.62 2.77
C SER A 132 3.97 -14.33 4.19
N ASP A 133 4.29 -13.15 4.73
CA ASP A 133 3.94 -12.77 6.10
C ASP A 133 2.58 -12.05 6.16
N PHE A 134 2.00 -11.72 4.99
CA PHE A 134 0.68 -11.12 4.90
C PHE A 134 -0.43 -12.16 4.98
N ASP A 135 -1.61 -11.71 5.44
CA ASP A 135 -2.82 -12.53 5.35
C ASP A 135 -3.06 -12.89 3.87
N PRO A 136 -3.16 -14.20 3.53
CA PRO A 136 -3.38 -14.63 2.15
C PRO A 136 -4.59 -13.99 1.48
N LYS A 137 -5.61 -13.58 2.27
CA LYS A 137 -6.80 -12.92 1.73
C LYS A 137 -6.51 -11.54 1.16
N TRP A 138 -5.38 -10.92 1.47
CA TRP A 138 -5.05 -9.58 0.96
C TRP A 138 -4.53 -9.62 -0.48
N GLU A 139 -3.96 -10.76 -0.92
CA GLU A 139 -3.37 -10.85 -2.25
C GLU A 139 -4.43 -10.64 -3.34
N GLY A 140 -4.26 -9.62 -4.16
CA GLY A 140 -5.17 -9.28 -5.24
C GLY A 140 -6.59 -8.88 -4.80
N ASN A 141 -6.81 -8.58 -3.51
CA ASN A 141 -8.13 -8.29 -2.95
C ASN A 141 -8.63 -6.88 -3.25
N TRP A 142 -8.81 -6.57 -4.53
CA TRP A 142 -9.36 -5.29 -4.98
C TRP A 142 -10.82 -5.07 -4.54
N ASN A 143 -11.50 -6.13 -4.08
CA ASN A 143 -12.86 -6.06 -3.56
C ASN A 143 -12.96 -5.32 -2.22
N GLU A 144 -11.84 -5.02 -1.53
CA GLU A 144 -11.84 -4.05 -0.43
C GLU A 144 -12.39 -2.67 -0.87
N PHE A 145 -12.29 -2.35 -2.17
CA PHE A 145 -12.82 -1.12 -2.75
C PHE A 145 -14.19 -1.31 -3.41
N ALA A 146 -14.90 -2.42 -3.14
CA ALA A 146 -16.16 -2.73 -3.81
C ALA A 146 -17.22 -1.61 -3.66
N GLU A 147 -17.22 -0.90 -2.53
CA GLU A 147 -18.10 0.26 -2.34
C GLU A 147 -17.91 1.31 -3.44
N PHE A 148 -16.68 1.48 -3.95
CA PHE A 148 -16.30 2.52 -4.92
C PHE A 148 -16.39 2.08 -6.39
N PHE A 149 -16.73 0.81 -6.66
CA PHE A 149 -16.93 0.36 -8.03
C PHE A 149 -18.13 1.08 -8.67
N PRO A 150 -18.10 1.29 -10.01
CA PRO A 150 -19.24 1.87 -10.71
C PRO A 150 -20.48 0.97 -10.55
N GLU A 151 -21.63 1.60 -10.34
CA GLU A 151 -22.93 0.92 -10.45
C GLU A 151 -23.14 0.56 -11.93
N GLY A 152 -23.47 -0.72 -12.19
CA GLY A 152 -23.66 -1.26 -13.54
C GLY A 152 -24.99 -0.89 -14.18
#